data_AF-A0A7X9LY18-F1
#
_entry.id   AF-A0A7X9LY18-F1
#
_cell.length_a   1.000
_cell.length_b   1.000
_cell.length_c   1.000
_cell.angle_alpha   90.00
_cell.angle_beta   90.00
_cell.angle_gamma   90.00
#
_symmetry.space_group_name_H-M   'P 1'
#
loop_
_entity.id
_entity.type
_entity.pdbx_description
1 polymer ?
#
loop_
_entity_poly.entity_id
_entity_poly.type
_entity_poly.pdbx_seq_one_letter_code
_entity_poly.pdbx_strand_id
1 'polypeptide(L)'
;MSIATKLKLEKYHNLVIINQPADYDILPGSATSVSQGHDCIFIFITNIDEMVSETQQIINNDKLLGEKGYLFFAYPKKGNKRYETYVHRDEIFPAMKVNDDDGYVGNSEIKFSRMVSMDDVFTVVGLKREKRKAKKSTASSQCVDDYIENVEDVEAYLSNNAPDVFAIFQELTPGYQRDWARYIFSAKQQATRERRQQQMMEVLGQGYKTMDLYRQKKK
;
A
#
# COMPACT_ATOMS: atom_id res chain seq x y z
N MET A 1 21.32 4.17 -18.84
CA MET A 1 20.90 2.83 -18.35
C MET A 1 19.67 2.39 -19.13
N SER A 2 19.67 1.18 -19.72
CA SER A 2 18.57 0.68 -20.55
C SER A 2 17.32 0.37 -19.71
N ILE A 3 16.16 0.26 -20.37
CA ILE A 3 14.92 -0.14 -19.69
C ILE A 3 15.01 -1.56 -19.12
N ALA A 4 15.72 -2.47 -19.81
CA ALA A 4 15.95 -3.84 -19.34
C ALA A 4 16.67 -3.86 -18.00
N THR A 5 17.72 -3.06 -17.83
CA THR A 5 18.42 -2.93 -16.55
C THR A 5 17.56 -2.25 -15.47
N LYS A 6 16.84 -1.17 -15.82
CA LYS A 6 15.96 -0.44 -14.88
C LYS A 6 14.86 -1.34 -14.30
N LEU A 7 14.30 -2.24 -15.10
CA LEU A 7 13.23 -3.17 -14.70
C LEU A 7 13.75 -4.55 -14.27
N LYS A 8 15.05 -4.82 -14.48
CA LYS A 8 15.70 -6.11 -14.26
C LYS A 8 15.00 -7.22 -15.06
N LEU A 9 14.84 -7.03 -16.37
CA LEU A 9 14.07 -7.94 -17.22
C LEU A 9 14.72 -9.32 -17.36
N GLU A 10 16.04 -9.41 -17.26
CA GLU A 10 16.81 -10.67 -17.35
C GLU A 10 16.48 -11.69 -16.26
N LYS A 11 15.83 -11.29 -15.16
CA LYS A 11 15.46 -12.20 -14.07
C LYS A 11 14.21 -13.05 -14.36
N TYR A 12 13.44 -12.67 -15.38
CA TYR A 12 12.18 -13.31 -15.73
C TYR A 12 12.45 -14.46 -16.69
N HIS A 13 11.86 -15.62 -16.44
CA HIS A 13 12.11 -16.86 -17.18
C HIS A 13 11.16 -17.01 -18.37
N ASN A 14 9.92 -16.56 -18.23
CA ASN A 14 8.89 -16.64 -19.26
C ASN A 14 8.42 -15.23 -19.63
N LEU A 15 9.37 -14.44 -20.14
CA LEU A 15 9.14 -13.08 -20.59
C LEU A 15 8.69 -13.04 -22.06
N VAL A 16 7.65 -12.27 -22.34
CA VAL A 16 7.19 -11.95 -23.70
C VAL A 16 7.22 -10.44 -23.94
N ILE A 17 7.64 -10.02 -25.12
CA ILE A 17 7.61 -8.62 -25.57
C ILE A 17 6.72 -8.49 -26.81
N ILE A 18 5.65 -7.72 -26.70
CA ILE A 18 4.60 -7.58 -27.71
C ILE A 18 4.68 -6.18 -28.32
N ASN A 19 4.47 -6.11 -29.65
CA ASN A 19 4.41 -4.86 -30.43
C ASN A 19 5.68 -3.99 -30.35
N GLN A 20 6.85 -4.59 -30.07
CA GLN A 20 8.11 -3.86 -30.06
C GLN A 20 8.37 -3.19 -31.42
N PRO A 21 8.62 -1.88 -31.47
CA PRO A 21 8.95 -1.22 -32.73
C PRO A 21 10.30 -1.72 -33.25
N ALA A 22 10.46 -1.81 -34.57
CA ALA A 22 11.57 -2.50 -35.23
C ALA A 22 12.98 -1.96 -34.91
N ASP A 23 13.08 -0.71 -34.47
CA ASP A 23 14.32 -0.03 -34.09
C ASP A 23 14.62 -0.11 -32.58
N TYR A 24 13.80 -0.82 -31.82
CA TYR A 24 14.08 -1.20 -30.44
C TYR A 24 14.54 -2.65 -30.38
N ASP A 25 15.42 -2.92 -29.42
CA ASP A 25 15.79 -4.27 -28.99
C ASP A 25 15.95 -4.29 -27.47
N ILE A 26 14.82 -4.43 -26.75
CA ILE A 26 14.82 -4.33 -25.28
C ILE A 26 15.59 -5.50 -24.66
N LEU A 27 15.27 -6.71 -25.10
CA LEU A 27 15.87 -7.94 -24.61
C LEU A 27 15.90 -8.97 -25.75
N PRO A 28 17.07 -9.18 -26.39
CA PRO A 28 17.20 -10.07 -27.53
C PRO A 28 16.72 -11.49 -27.24
N GLY A 29 16.04 -12.11 -28.21
CA GLY A 29 15.56 -13.50 -28.09
C GLY A 29 14.28 -13.69 -27.28
N SER A 30 13.64 -12.61 -26.83
CA SER A 30 12.34 -12.68 -26.15
C SER A 30 11.23 -13.16 -27.08
N ALA A 31 10.27 -13.92 -26.55
CA ALA A 31 9.08 -14.33 -27.29
C ALA A 31 8.23 -13.10 -27.67
N THR A 32 7.52 -13.18 -28.81
CA THR A 32 6.68 -12.07 -29.30
C THR A 32 5.18 -12.35 -29.27
N SER A 33 4.78 -13.56 -28.86
CA SER A 33 3.38 -13.98 -28.75
C SER A 33 3.04 -14.46 -27.34
N VAL A 34 1.83 -14.12 -26.90
CA VAL A 34 1.35 -14.49 -25.56
C VAL A 34 0.99 -15.96 -25.51
N SER A 35 1.42 -16.62 -24.45
CA SER A 35 1.09 -17.97 -24.06
C SER A 35 0.66 -18.01 -22.58
N GLN A 36 0.59 -19.20 -21.98
CA GLN A 36 0.24 -19.32 -20.56
C GLN A 36 1.50 -19.29 -19.68
N GLY A 37 1.33 -18.82 -18.45
CA GLY A 37 2.34 -18.91 -17.39
C GLY A 37 3.47 -17.89 -17.50
N HIS A 38 3.23 -16.72 -18.09
CA HIS A 38 4.25 -15.67 -18.12
C HIS A 38 4.51 -15.12 -16.72
N ASP A 39 5.78 -14.84 -16.41
CA ASP A 39 6.19 -14.10 -15.22
C ASP A 39 6.49 -12.61 -15.54
N CYS A 40 6.60 -12.27 -16.82
CA CYS A 40 6.64 -10.91 -17.32
C CYS A 40 6.01 -10.79 -18.71
N ILE A 41 5.07 -9.85 -18.87
CA ILE A 41 4.52 -9.46 -20.16
C ILE A 41 4.87 -7.99 -20.37
N PHE A 42 5.58 -7.66 -21.44
CA PHE A 42 5.94 -6.29 -21.80
C PHE A 42 5.26 -5.94 -23.11
N ILE A 43 4.45 -4.89 -23.14
CA ILE A 43 3.62 -4.52 -24.29
C ILE A 43 3.92 -3.08 -24.66
N PHE A 44 4.19 -2.84 -25.93
CA PHE A 44 4.15 -1.48 -26.48
C PHE A 44 2.73 -1.16 -26.95
N ILE A 45 2.24 -0.02 -26.52
CA ILE A 45 0.90 0.49 -26.86
C ILE A 45 1.00 1.91 -27.39
N THR A 46 -0.01 2.36 -28.12
CA THR A 46 -0.03 3.72 -28.70
C THR A 46 -1.08 4.63 -28.09
N ASN A 47 -2.08 4.07 -27.40
CA ASN A 47 -3.19 4.79 -26.79
C ASN A 47 -3.64 4.11 -25.49
N ILE A 48 -4.50 4.80 -24.75
CA ILE A 48 -4.95 4.35 -23.43
C ILE A 48 -5.95 3.19 -23.52
N ASP A 49 -6.72 3.10 -24.59
CA ASP A 49 -7.74 2.05 -24.77
C ASP A 49 -7.08 0.68 -24.95
N GLU A 50 -5.96 0.61 -25.66
CA GLU A 50 -5.11 -0.59 -25.73
C GLU A 50 -4.64 -1.02 -24.33
N MET A 51 -4.17 -0.09 -23.49
CA MET A 51 -3.76 -0.40 -22.12
C MET A 51 -4.88 -1.04 -21.31
N VAL A 52 -6.09 -0.46 -21.42
CA VAL A 52 -7.29 -0.94 -20.72
C VAL A 52 -7.67 -2.33 -21.24
N SER A 53 -7.77 -2.50 -22.56
CA SER A 53 -8.14 -3.76 -23.20
C SER A 53 -7.19 -4.90 -22.82
N GLU A 54 -5.88 -4.70 -22.96
CA GLU A 54 -4.86 -5.68 -22.62
C GLU A 54 -4.92 -6.05 -21.13
N THR A 55 -5.10 -5.05 -20.26
CA THR A 55 -5.21 -5.34 -18.82
C THR A 55 -6.48 -6.13 -18.48
N GLN A 56 -7.61 -5.82 -19.11
CA GLN A 56 -8.84 -6.60 -18.92
C GLN A 56 -8.67 -8.03 -19.42
N GLN A 57 -7.96 -8.25 -20.53
CA GLN A 57 -7.66 -9.60 -21.02
C GLN A 57 -6.83 -10.40 -20.00
N ILE A 58 -5.82 -9.79 -19.38
CA ILE A 58 -5.01 -10.43 -18.33
C ILE A 58 -5.83 -10.71 -17.07
N ILE A 59 -6.73 -9.79 -16.68
CA ILE A 59 -7.63 -9.99 -15.54
C ILE A 59 -8.61 -11.14 -15.78
N ASN A 60 -9.16 -11.24 -16.99
CA ASN A 60 -10.16 -12.24 -17.34
C ASN A 60 -9.56 -13.63 -17.63
N ASN A 61 -8.25 -13.71 -17.90
CA ASN A 61 -7.54 -14.96 -18.14
C ASN A 61 -6.31 -15.07 -17.24
N ASP A 62 -6.55 -15.61 -16.05
CA ASP A 62 -5.56 -15.78 -14.98
C ASP A 62 -4.41 -16.75 -15.34
N LYS A 63 -4.52 -17.49 -16.43
CA LYS A 63 -3.46 -18.37 -16.94
C LYS A 63 -2.37 -17.60 -17.69
N LEU A 64 -2.63 -16.37 -18.14
CA LEU A 64 -1.66 -15.61 -18.93
C LEU A 64 -0.49 -15.10 -18.07
N LEU A 65 -0.79 -14.52 -16.91
CA LEU A 65 0.19 -13.94 -16.01
C LEU A 65 0.19 -14.63 -14.65
N GLY A 66 1.28 -15.29 -14.29
CA GLY A 66 1.42 -16.03 -13.03
C GLY A 66 1.40 -15.14 -11.77
N GLU A 67 1.27 -15.77 -10.59
CA GLU A 67 1.36 -15.05 -9.32
C GLU A 67 2.70 -14.30 -9.20
N LYS A 68 2.67 -13.06 -8.69
CA LYS A 68 3.82 -12.14 -8.62
C LYS A 68 4.40 -11.73 -9.98
N GLY A 69 3.76 -12.13 -11.08
CA GLY A 69 4.13 -11.72 -12.43
C GLY A 69 3.91 -10.23 -12.66
N TYR A 70 4.64 -9.69 -13.63
CA TYR A 70 4.57 -8.27 -14.01
C TYR A 70 3.96 -8.08 -15.39
N LEU A 71 3.16 -7.02 -15.52
CA LEU A 71 2.66 -6.50 -16.78
C LEU A 71 3.20 -5.09 -16.95
N PHE A 72 3.99 -4.87 -18.00
CA PHE A 72 4.57 -3.58 -18.32
C PHE A 72 3.96 -3.05 -19.62
N PHE A 73 3.57 -1.77 -19.62
CA PHE A 73 3.15 -1.06 -20.83
C PHE A 73 4.12 0.08 -21.12
N ALA A 74 4.79 0.04 -22.25
CA ALA A 74 5.51 1.18 -22.81
C ALA A 74 4.55 2.00 -23.67
N TYR A 75 4.32 3.25 -23.28
CA TYR A 75 3.42 4.17 -23.98
C TYR A 75 4.14 5.48 -24.38
N PRO A 76 3.82 6.07 -25.54
CA PRO A 76 4.38 7.35 -25.95
C PRO A 76 3.99 8.43 -24.95
N LYS A 77 4.98 9.15 -24.41
CA LYS A 77 4.75 10.23 -23.46
C LYS A 77 4.42 11.54 -24.19
N LYS A 78 3.76 12.47 -23.50
CA LYS A 78 3.47 13.81 -24.03
C LYS A 78 4.76 14.48 -24.52
N GLY A 79 4.73 15.02 -25.73
CA GLY A 79 5.89 15.66 -26.36
C GLY A 79 6.87 14.70 -27.05
N ASN A 80 6.54 13.42 -27.17
CA ASN A 80 7.29 12.51 -28.04
C ASN A 80 7.22 13.00 -29.51
N LYS A 81 8.28 12.76 -30.28
CA LYS A 81 8.39 13.20 -31.69
C LYS A 81 8.12 12.08 -32.70
N ARG A 82 7.79 10.88 -32.23
CA ARG A 82 7.70 9.68 -33.05
C ARG A 82 6.27 9.35 -33.45
N TYR A 83 5.34 9.52 -32.53
CA TYR A 83 3.93 9.20 -32.70
C TYR A 83 3.09 10.48 -32.59
N GLU A 84 2.00 10.54 -33.34
CA GLU A 84 1.00 11.60 -33.20
C GLU A 84 0.21 11.44 -31.90
N THR A 85 0.11 10.20 -31.40
CA THR A 85 -0.56 9.87 -30.15
C THR A 85 0.38 9.94 -28.95
N TYR A 86 -0.23 10.12 -27.78
CA TYR A 86 0.43 9.98 -26.49
C TYR A 86 -0.59 9.57 -25.44
N VAL A 87 -0.11 9.05 -24.32
CA VAL A 87 -0.93 8.81 -23.13
C VAL A 87 -0.50 9.77 -22.04
N HIS A 88 -1.45 10.53 -21.47
CA HIS A 88 -1.15 11.38 -20.33
C HIS A 88 -1.07 10.54 -19.06
N ARG A 89 -0.06 10.80 -18.21
CA ARG A 89 0.14 10.06 -16.97
C ARG A 89 -1.10 10.06 -16.08
N ASP A 90 -1.74 11.22 -15.96
CA ASP A 90 -2.87 11.43 -15.04
C ASP A 90 -4.17 10.78 -15.55
N GLU A 91 -4.22 10.35 -16.81
CA GLU A 91 -5.37 9.63 -17.39
C GLU A 91 -5.30 8.12 -17.10
N ILE A 92 -4.10 7.57 -16.84
CA ILE A 92 -3.89 6.13 -16.67
C ILE A 92 -4.69 5.59 -15.50
N PHE A 93 -4.60 6.21 -14.33
CA PHE A 93 -5.25 5.71 -13.11
C PHE A 93 -6.78 5.74 -13.23
N PRO A 94 -7.40 6.85 -13.69
CA PRO A 94 -8.83 6.89 -13.98
C PRO A 94 -9.29 5.84 -15.00
N ALA A 95 -8.61 5.74 -16.16
CA ALA A 95 -9.01 4.83 -17.23
C ALA A 95 -8.93 3.36 -16.80
N MET A 96 -7.88 3.02 -16.06
CA MET A 96 -7.65 1.69 -15.51
C MET A 96 -8.48 1.39 -14.27
N LYS A 97 -9.20 2.38 -13.72
CA LYS A 97 -9.92 2.26 -12.44
C LYS A 97 -9.01 1.76 -11.33
N VAL A 98 -7.80 2.33 -11.23
CA VAL A 98 -6.88 2.08 -10.11
C VAL A 98 -7.46 2.72 -8.86
N ASN A 99 -7.60 1.94 -7.79
CA ASN A 99 -8.02 2.46 -6.49
C ASN A 99 -6.89 3.25 -5.84
N ASP A 100 -7.16 4.48 -5.41
CA ASP A 100 -6.15 5.38 -4.84
C ASP A 100 -5.61 4.91 -3.47
N ASP A 101 -6.40 4.16 -2.69
CA ASP A 101 -6.01 3.71 -1.36
C ASP A 101 -5.04 2.53 -1.41
N ASP A 102 -5.33 1.55 -2.28
CA ASP A 102 -4.64 0.27 -2.31
C ASP A 102 -3.88 -0.02 -3.61
N GLY A 103 -4.06 0.80 -4.64
CA GLY A 103 -3.39 0.71 -5.94
C GLY A 103 -3.85 -0.44 -6.83
N TYR A 104 -4.93 -1.14 -6.48
CA TYR A 104 -5.44 -2.25 -7.29
C TYR A 104 -6.35 -1.77 -8.42
N VAL A 105 -6.30 -2.47 -9.55
CA VAL A 105 -7.13 -2.24 -10.74
C VAL A 105 -8.50 -2.88 -10.53
N GLY A 106 -9.55 -2.05 -10.38
CA GLY A 106 -10.91 -2.50 -10.12
C GLY A 106 -11.01 -3.40 -8.88
N ASN A 107 -11.57 -4.61 -9.05
CA ASN A 107 -11.63 -5.66 -8.01
C ASN A 107 -10.59 -6.78 -8.23
N SER A 108 -9.66 -6.62 -9.18
CA SER A 108 -8.70 -7.65 -9.55
C SER A 108 -7.51 -7.79 -8.58
N GLU A 109 -6.65 -8.77 -8.84
CA GLU A 109 -5.33 -8.94 -8.20
C GLU A 109 -4.21 -8.16 -8.90
N ILE A 110 -4.53 -7.39 -9.95
CA ILE A 110 -3.55 -6.57 -10.64
C ILE A 110 -3.41 -5.25 -9.88
N LYS A 111 -2.18 -4.94 -9.47
CA LYS A 111 -1.85 -3.78 -8.67
C LYS A 111 -0.80 -2.91 -9.37
N PHE A 112 -0.99 -1.61 -9.34
CA PHE A 112 0.05 -0.66 -9.73
C PHE A 112 1.35 -0.90 -8.94
N SER A 113 2.47 -0.95 -9.66
CA SER A 113 3.79 -1.12 -9.07
C SER A 113 4.63 0.13 -9.18
N ARG A 114 4.80 0.69 -10.39
CA ARG A 114 5.72 1.80 -10.65
C ARG A 114 5.49 2.43 -12.03
N MET A 115 6.06 3.62 -12.22
CA MET A 115 6.32 4.19 -13.54
C MET A 115 7.81 4.45 -13.70
N VAL A 116 8.34 4.24 -14.90
CA VAL A 116 9.76 4.39 -15.21
C VAL A 116 9.89 5.05 -16.57
N SER A 117 10.59 6.19 -16.67
CA SER A 117 10.94 6.75 -17.97
C SER A 117 11.90 5.81 -18.70
N MET A 118 11.53 5.42 -19.92
CA MET A 118 12.35 4.56 -20.78
C MET A 118 13.38 5.42 -21.51
N ASP A 119 12.91 6.35 -22.32
CA ASP A 119 13.69 7.28 -23.14
C ASP A 119 12.85 8.55 -23.47
N ASP A 120 13.20 9.26 -24.53
CA ASP A 120 12.51 10.48 -25.00
C ASP A 120 11.16 10.23 -25.68
N VAL A 121 10.86 8.99 -26.05
CA VAL A 121 9.59 8.60 -26.66
C VAL A 121 8.67 7.97 -25.63
N PHE A 122 9.16 6.98 -24.88
CA PHE A 122 8.32 6.11 -24.07
C PHE A 122 8.47 6.35 -22.56
N THR A 123 7.36 6.16 -21.85
CA THR A 123 7.34 5.87 -20.42
C THR A 123 6.74 4.50 -20.21
N VAL A 124 7.25 3.76 -19.22
CA VAL A 124 6.73 2.44 -18.85
C VAL A 124 5.90 2.55 -17.59
N VAL A 125 4.66 2.07 -17.62
CA VAL A 125 3.88 1.76 -16.41
C VAL A 125 3.96 0.27 -16.12
N GLY A 126 4.21 -0.08 -14.85
CA GLY A 126 4.28 -1.45 -14.38
C GLY A 126 3.14 -1.78 -13.44
N LEU A 127 2.45 -2.86 -13.75
CA LEU A 127 1.45 -3.52 -12.93
C LEU A 127 2.00 -4.88 -12.47
N LYS A 128 1.56 -5.36 -11.32
CA LYS A 128 1.98 -6.62 -10.74
C LYS A 128 0.76 -7.40 -10.27
N ARG A 129 0.71 -8.70 -10.57
CA ARG A 129 -0.27 -9.60 -9.99
C ARG A 129 0.12 -9.95 -8.57
N GLU A 130 -0.69 -9.56 -7.59
CA GLU A 130 -0.48 -9.88 -6.18
C GLU A 130 -1.82 -10.05 -5.48
N LYS A 131 -2.00 -11.15 -4.72
CA LYS A 131 -3.21 -11.37 -3.93
C LYS A 131 -3.53 -10.14 -3.07
N ARG A 132 -4.81 -9.76 -3.04
CA ARG A 132 -5.27 -8.67 -2.18
C ARG A 132 -4.98 -9.03 -0.73
N LYS A 133 -4.24 -8.16 -0.06
CA LYS A 133 -4.06 -8.27 1.39
C LYS A 133 -5.35 -7.82 2.04
N ALA A 134 -5.80 -8.51 3.08
CA ALA A 134 -6.90 -8.02 3.92
C ALA A 134 -6.60 -6.57 4.33
N LYS A 135 -7.58 -5.67 4.17
CA LYS A 135 -7.43 -4.24 4.50
C LYS A 135 -6.86 -4.14 5.91
N LYS A 136 -5.62 -3.67 6.04
CA LYS A 136 -5.10 -3.27 7.34
C LYS A 136 -5.97 -2.11 7.79
N SER A 137 -6.72 -2.31 8.87
CA SER A 137 -7.56 -1.28 9.44
C SER A 137 -6.75 0.01 9.64
N THR A 138 -7.29 1.15 9.20
CA THR A 138 -6.67 2.50 9.25
C THR A 138 -5.95 2.75 10.57
N ALA A 139 -4.72 3.25 10.57
CA ALA A 139 -3.98 3.49 11.82
C ALA A 139 -4.85 4.31 12.80
N SER A 140 -4.88 3.90 14.07
CA SER A 140 -5.57 4.65 15.12
C SER A 140 -4.95 6.04 15.27
N SER A 141 -5.79 7.04 15.52
CA SER A 141 -5.34 8.42 15.67
C SER A 141 -4.26 8.54 16.75
N GLN A 142 -3.32 9.45 16.52
CA GLN A 142 -2.32 9.81 17.51
C GLN A 142 -2.68 11.09 18.27
N CYS A 143 -3.75 11.79 17.87
CA CYS A 143 -4.27 12.94 18.58
C CYS A 143 -4.94 12.50 19.89
N VAL A 144 -4.59 13.10 21.02
CA VAL A 144 -5.19 12.77 22.33
C VAL A 144 -6.63 13.23 22.44
N ASP A 145 -7.01 14.29 21.72
CA ASP A 145 -8.36 14.85 21.80
C ASP A 145 -9.40 13.94 21.12
N ASP A 146 -8.97 13.08 20.19
CA ASP A 146 -9.82 12.07 19.56
C ASP A 146 -10.27 10.96 20.54
N TYR A 147 -9.75 10.96 21.77
CA TYR A 147 -10.03 9.96 22.81
C TYR A 147 -10.70 10.55 24.05
N ILE A 148 -11.21 11.79 23.98
CA ILE A 148 -11.88 12.46 25.11
C ILE A 148 -13.02 11.61 25.67
N GLU A 149 -13.89 11.11 24.80
CA GLU A 149 -15.06 10.31 25.20
C GLU A 149 -14.64 9.00 25.88
N ASN A 150 -13.45 8.47 25.57
CA ASN A 150 -12.95 7.25 26.19
C ASN A 150 -12.37 7.46 27.59
N VAL A 151 -12.28 8.69 28.10
CA VAL A 151 -11.86 8.93 29.49
C VAL A 151 -12.88 8.32 30.45
N GLU A 152 -14.19 8.46 30.16
CA GLU A 152 -15.27 7.88 30.97
C GLU A 152 -15.16 6.34 31.04
N ASP A 153 -14.80 5.70 29.93
CA ASP A 153 -14.57 4.24 29.89
C ASP A 153 -13.39 3.82 30.79
N VAL A 154 -12.33 4.63 30.85
CA VAL A 154 -11.17 4.39 31.72
C VAL A 154 -11.56 4.56 33.18
N GLU A 155 -12.32 5.60 33.50
CA GLU A 155 -12.84 5.86 34.85
C GLU A 155 -13.70 4.70 35.34
N ALA A 156 -14.67 4.27 34.54
CA ALA A 156 -15.54 3.14 34.85
C ALA A 156 -14.75 1.83 35.02
N TYR A 157 -13.70 1.62 34.22
CA TYR A 157 -12.84 0.45 34.39
C TYR A 157 -12.09 0.49 35.72
N LEU A 158 -11.45 1.61 36.06
CA LEU A 158 -10.65 1.74 37.28
C LEU A 158 -11.52 1.72 38.53
N SER A 159 -12.68 2.37 38.53
CA SER A 159 -13.59 2.38 39.68
C SER A 159 -14.04 0.97 40.06
N ASN A 160 -14.21 0.09 39.07
CA ASN A 160 -14.65 -1.29 39.27
C ASN A 160 -13.50 -2.27 39.60
N ASN A 161 -12.27 -1.97 39.19
CA ASN A 161 -11.17 -2.96 39.25
C ASN A 161 -10.00 -2.53 40.15
N ALA A 162 -9.78 -1.24 40.36
CA ALA A 162 -8.69 -0.72 41.18
C ALA A 162 -9.01 0.68 41.76
N PRO A 163 -9.86 0.78 42.81
CA PRO A 163 -10.28 2.04 43.41
C PRO A 163 -9.12 2.94 43.87
N ASP A 164 -8.03 2.35 44.37
CA ASP A 164 -6.86 3.11 44.82
C ASP A 164 -6.15 3.80 43.63
N VAL A 165 -6.09 3.13 42.48
CA VAL A 165 -5.54 3.69 41.25
C VAL A 165 -6.50 4.70 40.63
N PHE A 166 -7.81 4.48 40.78
CA PHE A 166 -8.83 5.42 40.31
C PHE A 166 -8.66 6.81 40.95
N ALA A 167 -8.37 6.88 42.25
CA ALA A 167 -8.09 8.15 42.92
C ALA A 167 -6.87 8.87 42.30
N ILE A 168 -5.78 8.15 42.03
CA ILE A 168 -4.58 8.69 41.38
C ILE A 168 -4.92 9.22 39.98
N PHE A 169 -5.75 8.48 39.23
CA PHE A 169 -6.17 8.88 37.89
C PHE A 169 -7.01 10.16 37.89
N GLN A 170 -7.91 10.33 38.86
CA GLN A 170 -8.72 11.53 39.02
C GLN A 170 -7.88 12.78 39.32
N GLU A 171 -6.74 12.63 40.00
CA GLU A 171 -5.82 13.74 40.28
C GLU A 171 -4.94 14.13 39.08
N LEU A 172 -4.93 13.34 38.01
CA LEU A 172 -4.18 13.67 36.81
C LEU A 172 -4.81 14.87 36.10
N THR A 173 -3.96 15.73 35.53
CA THR A 173 -4.45 16.79 34.64
C THR A 173 -5.19 16.18 33.43
N PRO A 174 -6.20 16.85 32.86
CA PRO A 174 -7.00 16.31 31.75
C PRO A 174 -6.17 15.79 30.57
N GLY A 175 -5.03 16.42 30.27
CA GLY A 175 -4.13 15.95 29.20
C GLY A 175 -3.54 14.55 29.46
N TYR A 176 -3.21 14.21 30.71
CA TYR A 176 -2.71 12.88 31.06
C TYR A 176 -3.82 11.83 31.09
N GLN A 177 -5.03 12.21 31.49
CA GLN A 177 -6.20 11.32 31.41
C GLN A 177 -6.49 10.94 29.95
N ARG A 178 -6.48 11.93 29.05
CA ARG A 178 -6.61 11.70 27.59
C ARG A 178 -5.47 10.85 27.03
N ASP A 179 -4.25 11.05 27.50
CA ASP A 179 -3.12 10.23 27.04
C ASP A 179 -3.27 8.75 27.43
N TRP A 180 -3.81 8.44 28.61
CA TRP A 180 -4.14 7.07 29.00
C TRP A 180 -5.29 6.49 28.18
N ALA A 181 -6.35 7.28 27.93
CA ALA A 181 -7.44 6.88 27.05
C ALA A 181 -6.90 6.56 25.64
N ARG A 182 -6.08 7.44 25.05
CA ARG A 182 -5.37 7.19 23.79
C ARG A 182 -4.51 5.93 23.88
N TYR A 183 -3.73 5.77 24.94
CA TYR A 183 -2.86 4.61 25.11
C TYR A 183 -3.68 3.32 25.08
N ILE A 184 -4.80 3.22 25.80
CA ILE A 184 -5.62 2.01 25.82
C ILE A 184 -6.36 1.83 24.49
N PHE A 185 -7.14 2.84 24.07
CA PHE A 185 -8.12 2.71 22.99
C PHE A 185 -7.54 2.85 21.58
N SER A 186 -6.30 3.34 21.43
CA SER A 186 -5.55 3.21 20.17
C SER A 186 -5.27 1.76 19.81
N ALA A 187 -5.33 0.81 20.76
CA ALA A 187 -5.31 -0.61 20.45
C ALA A 187 -6.68 -1.06 19.93
N LYS A 188 -6.71 -1.81 18.83
CA LYS A 188 -7.95 -2.32 18.22
C LYS A 188 -8.40 -3.67 18.74
N GLN A 189 -7.44 -4.48 19.20
CA GLN A 189 -7.73 -5.80 19.72
C GLN A 189 -8.03 -5.72 21.21
N GLN A 190 -9.11 -6.37 21.63
CA GLN A 190 -9.58 -6.40 23.01
C GLN A 190 -8.48 -6.90 23.97
N ALA A 191 -7.81 -8.01 23.64
CA ALA A 191 -6.71 -8.54 24.44
C ALA A 191 -5.55 -7.54 24.63
N THR A 192 -5.31 -6.66 23.65
CA THR A 192 -4.28 -5.61 23.79
C THR A 192 -4.78 -4.47 24.67
N ARG A 193 -6.07 -4.11 24.61
CA ARG A 193 -6.68 -3.11 25.51
C ARG A 193 -6.60 -3.56 26.96
N GLU A 194 -6.98 -4.80 27.24
CA GLU A 194 -6.91 -5.41 28.57
C GLU A 194 -5.48 -5.40 29.13
N ARG A 195 -4.50 -5.79 28.31
CA ARG A 195 -3.09 -5.70 28.70
C ARG A 195 -2.68 -4.25 29.01
N ARG A 196 -3.12 -3.27 28.20
CA ARG A 196 -2.78 -1.86 28.41
C ARG A 196 -3.48 -1.27 29.65
N GLN A 197 -4.67 -1.73 29.98
CA GLN A 197 -5.37 -1.40 31.23
C GLN A 197 -4.60 -1.92 32.45
N GLN A 198 -4.13 -3.18 32.42
CA GLN A 198 -3.27 -3.72 33.48
C GLN A 198 -1.98 -2.92 33.63
N GLN A 199 -1.32 -2.62 32.51
CA GLN A 199 -0.13 -1.79 32.50
C GLN A 199 -0.38 -0.39 33.06
N MET A 200 -1.54 0.21 32.78
CA MET A 200 -1.91 1.49 33.36
C MET A 200 -1.98 1.42 34.88
N MET A 201 -2.63 0.39 35.43
CA MET A 201 -2.71 0.19 36.89
C MET A 201 -1.32 0.05 37.52
N GLU A 202 -0.45 -0.77 36.94
CA GLU A 202 0.92 -0.96 37.41
C GLU A 202 1.74 0.34 37.37
N VAL A 203 1.59 1.11 36.30
CA VAL A 203 2.40 2.32 36.05
C VAL A 203 1.95 3.47 36.95
N LEU A 204 0.63 3.67 37.09
CA LEU A 204 0.08 4.66 38.01
C LEU A 204 0.35 4.31 39.46
N GLY A 205 0.26 3.02 39.84
CA GLY A 205 0.62 2.56 41.19
C GLY A 205 2.10 2.79 41.53
N GLN A 206 2.97 2.88 40.52
CA GLN A 206 4.38 3.26 40.69
C GLN A 206 4.62 4.78 40.67
N GLY A 207 3.56 5.60 40.58
CA GLY A 207 3.63 7.06 40.63
C GLY A 207 3.94 7.75 39.29
N TYR A 208 3.90 7.02 38.17
CA TYR A 208 4.15 7.60 36.85
C TYR A 208 2.86 8.06 36.17
N LYS A 209 2.83 9.33 35.74
CA LYS A 209 1.63 9.96 35.16
C LYS A 209 1.27 9.44 33.76
N THR A 210 2.22 8.89 33.02
CA THR A 210 2.01 8.30 31.68
C THR A 210 2.91 7.09 31.47
N MET A 211 2.53 6.23 30.51
CA MET A 211 3.36 5.11 30.07
C MET A 211 4.72 5.57 29.51
N ASP A 212 4.77 6.73 28.84
CA ASP A 212 6.03 7.23 28.28
C ASP A 212 7.00 7.72 29.36
N LEU A 213 6.51 8.37 30.42
CA LEU A 213 7.35 8.75 31.57
C LEU A 213 7.95 7.53 32.27
N TYR A 214 7.16 6.46 32.41
CA TYR A 214 7.64 5.19 32.95
C TYR A 214 8.73 4.56 32.09
N ARG A 215 8.55 4.54 30.77
CA ARG A 215 9.55 4.00 29.84
C ARG A 215 10.84 4.80 29.81
N GLN A 216 10.76 6.13 29.92
CA GLN A 216 11.94 7.01 29.95
C GLN A 216 12.82 6.74 31.17
N LYS A 217 12.22 6.39 32.31
CA LYS A 217 12.96 6.09 33.55
C LYS A 217 13.51 4.67 33.63
N LYS A 218 13.03 3.75 32.79
CA LYS A 218 13.55 2.38 32.65
C LYS A 218 14.59 2.21 31.53
N LYS A 219 14.87 3.27 30.78
CA LYS A 219 16.01 3.34 29.86
C LYS A 219 17.24 3.85 30.60
#